data_AF-A0ABC8RKZ3-F1
#
_entry.id   AF-A0ABC8RKZ3-F1
#
_cell.length_a   1.000
_cell.length_b   1.000
_cell.length_c   1.000
_cell.angle_alpha   90.00
_cell.angle_beta   90.00
_cell.angle_gamma   90.00
#
_symmetry.space_group_name_H-M   'P 1'
#
loop_
_entity.id
_entity.type
_entity.pdbx_description
1 polymer ?
#
loop_
_entity_poly.entity_id
_entity_poly.type
_entity_poly.pdbx_seq_one_letter_code
_entity_poly.pdbx_strand_id
1 'polypeptide(L)'
;MRNGFCVYDTRGFDCNEMSEGHEEFSGWMVDGVRHNQACCRRRDEKLSGCDGVMAAPSMGPALSQTRFCKRRVNCVMVLANLEEIYKAFNSGDLKPLEATRDLFHCPSMRKSNENPILILTHGDRLTTDERINGRLIICEYLGVSETTGAYDIQCLTEQGILPEESDPITAFAIIEALYRALMQSDRTHLPKRKPIDWVMLCVSWFMCCLGSFFAMLALLFSKLGRKNELKM
;
A
#
# COMPACT_ATOMS: atom_id res chain seq x y z
N MET A 1 22.12 -1.96 -3.27
CA MET A 1 20.86 -2.08 -2.49
C MET A 1 20.59 -3.56 -2.28
N ARG A 2 20.47 -4.03 -1.02
CA ARG A 2 19.91 -5.37 -0.76
C ARG A 2 18.45 -5.34 -1.17
N ASN A 3 18.04 -6.25 -2.06
CA ASN A 3 16.63 -6.46 -2.37
C ASN A 3 16.02 -7.19 -1.17
N GLY A 4 14.95 -6.66 -0.62
CA GLY A 4 14.20 -7.25 0.49
C GLY A 4 12.88 -6.51 0.65
N PHE A 5 11.85 -7.22 1.10
CA PHE A 5 10.61 -6.57 1.49
C PHE A 5 10.81 -5.84 2.82
N CYS A 6 10.03 -4.79 3.04
CA CYS A 6 10.08 -4.02 4.28
C CYS A 6 8.67 -3.80 4.75
N VAL A 7 8.44 -4.06 6.04
CA VAL A 7 7.20 -3.80 6.72
C VAL A 7 7.42 -2.56 7.57
N TYR A 8 6.48 -1.63 7.48
CA TYR A 8 6.47 -0.40 8.26
C TYR A 8 5.13 -0.34 8.98
N ASP A 9 5.17 -0.02 10.26
CA ASP A 9 3.97 0.11 11.09
C ASP A 9 3.78 1.56 11.49
N THR A 10 2.54 2.03 11.43
CA THR A 10 2.15 3.37 11.88
C THR A 10 1.92 3.35 13.38
N ARG A 11 1.87 4.51 14.04
CA ARG A 11 1.58 4.59 15.49
C ARG A 11 0.14 4.22 15.89
N GLY A 12 -0.67 3.72 14.96
CA GLY A 12 -2.09 3.51 15.14
C GLY A 12 -2.90 4.79 14.96
N PHE A 13 -4.13 4.63 14.51
CA PHE A 13 -5.06 5.72 14.26
C PHE A 13 -5.99 5.88 15.47
N ASP A 14 -6.00 7.07 16.05
CA ASP A 14 -7.01 7.44 17.05
C ASP A 14 -8.24 7.97 16.30
N CYS A 15 -9.40 7.37 16.53
CA CYS A 15 -10.66 7.78 15.91
C CYS A 15 -10.99 9.27 16.19
N ASN A 16 -10.49 9.84 17.29
CA ASN A 16 -10.69 11.24 17.63
C ASN A 16 -9.68 12.18 16.94
N GLU A 17 -8.56 11.66 16.45
CA GLU A 17 -7.46 12.44 15.83
C GLU A 17 -7.14 11.93 14.41
N MET A 18 -8.18 11.51 13.68
CA MET A 18 -8.04 10.84 12.38
C MET A 18 -7.34 11.71 11.32
N SER A 19 -7.51 13.05 11.39
CA SER A 19 -6.88 13.99 10.46
C SER A 19 -5.36 13.90 10.46
N GLU A 20 -4.76 13.69 11.63
CA GLU A 20 -3.31 13.64 11.78
C GLU A 20 -2.76 12.32 11.25
N GLY A 21 -3.43 11.21 11.55
CA GLY A 21 -3.09 9.92 10.97
C GLY A 21 -3.22 9.91 9.44
N HIS A 22 -4.25 10.58 8.89
CA HIS A 22 -4.43 10.70 7.44
C HIS A 22 -3.31 11.50 6.78
N GLU A 23 -2.84 12.56 7.43
CA GLU A 23 -1.72 13.38 6.94
C GLU A 23 -0.43 12.55 6.90
N GLU A 24 -0.09 11.86 8.00
CA GLU A 24 1.07 10.96 8.08
C GLU A 24 1.00 9.88 7.00
N PHE A 25 -0.13 9.17 6.92
CA PHE A 25 -0.34 8.10 5.97
C PHE A 25 -0.28 8.59 4.51
N SER A 26 -0.88 9.73 4.21
CA SER A 26 -0.80 10.32 2.88
C SER A 26 0.63 10.70 2.51
N GLY A 27 1.41 11.23 3.46
CA GLY A 27 2.84 11.46 3.30
C GLY A 27 3.61 10.18 2.98
N TRP A 28 3.31 9.06 3.65
CA TRP A 28 3.93 7.76 3.37
C TRP A 28 3.59 7.25 1.98
N MET A 29 2.34 7.40 1.54
CA MET A 29 1.90 6.97 0.19
C MET A 29 2.49 7.84 -0.93
N VAL A 30 2.64 9.15 -0.71
CA VAL A 30 3.16 10.08 -1.72
C VAL A 30 4.68 10.07 -1.77
N ASP A 31 5.32 10.22 -0.61
CA ASP A 31 6.76 10.43 -0.54
C ASP A 31 7.55 9.15 -0.26
N GLY A 32 6.89 8.13 0.29
CA GLY A 32 7.53 6.91 0.76
C GLY A 32 8.08 7.01 2.19
N VAL A 33 8.54 5.87 2.71
CA VAL A 33 8.98 5.68 4.09
C VAL A 33 10.48 5.40 4.13
N ARG A 34 11.17 5.92 5.15
CA ARG A 34 12.58 5.58 5.44
C ARG A 34 12.66 4.64 6.63
N HIS A 35 13.64 3.77 6.61
CA HIS A 35 13.97 2.98 7.79
C HIS A 35 14.47 3.89 8.91
N ASN A 36 14.06 3.61 10.15
CA ASN A 36 14.31 4.46 11.33
C ASN A 36 13.79 5.90 11.19
N GLN A 37 12.77 6.12 10.35
CA GLN A 37 12.05 7.39 10.35
C GLN A 37 11.28 7.51 11.68
N ALA A 38 11.47 8.62 12.37
CA ALA A 38 10.70 8.92 13.57
C ALA A 38 9.22 9.10 13.19
N CYS A 39 8.34 8.38 13.86
CA CYS A 39 6.89 8.60 13.78
C CYS A 39 6.55 9.62 14.88
N CYS A 40 6.48 10.90 14.51
CA CYS A 40 6.15 11.98 15.44
C CYS A 40 4.74 12.46 15.18
N ARG A 41 3.94 12.64 16.24
CA ARG A 41 2.68 13.37 16.15
C ARG A 41 2.94 14.87 16.28
N ARG A 42 2.13 15.71 15.63
CA ARG A 42 2.10 17.17 15.75
C ARG A 42 1.90 17.61 17.20
N ARG A 43 1.24 16.79 18.03
CA ARG A 43 1.16 17.01 19.49
C ARG A 43 2.51 16.80 20.19
N ASP A 44 3.34 15.86 19.71
CA ASP A 44 4.69 15.64 20.23
C ASP A 44 5.60 16.84 19.94
N GLU A 45 5.41 17.50 18.79
CA GLU A 45 6.10 18.74 18.43
C GLU A 45 5.73 19.91 19.36
N LYS A 46 4.45 19.99 19.80
CA LYS A 46 3.99 21.01 20.75
C LYS A 46 4.47 20.76 22.19
N LEU A 47 4.61 19.50 22.59
CA LEU A 47 5.23 19.12 23.87
C LEU A 47 6.75 19.34 23.86
N SER A 48 7.38 19.28 22.69
CA SER A 48 8.73 19.76 22.42
C SER A 48 8.79 21.29 22.33
N GLY A 49 8.16 21.99 23.29
CA GLY A 49 8.12 23.44 23.39
C GLY A 49 9.49 24.06 23.14
N CYS A 50 9.67 24.60 21.94
CA CYS A 50 10.82 25.40 21.54
C CYS A 50 10.31 26.61 20.77
N ASP A 51 9.34 27.31 21.36
CA ASP A 51 9.32 28.77 21.23
C ASP A 51 10.47 29.29 22.11
N GLY A 52 11.60 29.56 21.47
CA GLY A 52 12.59 30.50 21.99
C GLY A 52 13.59 30.04 23.06
N VAL A 53 14.20 28.86 22.97
CA VAL A 53 15.52 28.62 23.60
C VAL A 53 16.33 27.66 22.75
N MET A 54 17.56 28.06 22.39
CA MET A 54 18.59 27.13 21.90
C MET A 54 18.77 26.00 22.93
N ALA A 55 18.20 24.81 22.66
CA ALA A 55 18.38 23.64 23.50
C ALA A 55 19.23 22.60 22.74
N ALA A 56 20.49 22.59 23.14
CA ALA A 56 21.51 21.53 23.17
C ALA A 56 21.41 20.35 22.16
N PRO A 57 22.55 19.98 21.54
CA PRO A 57 22.62 18.90 20.59
C PRO A 57 22.37 17.58 21.30
N SER A 58 21.20 16.96 21.06
CA SER A 58 21.12 15.52 21.20
C SER A 58 22.10 14.93 20.19
N MET A 59 23.23 14.47 20.73
CA MET A 59 24.31 13.81 20.03
C MET A 59 23.79 12.52 19.40
N GLY A 60 23.29 12.65 18.18
CA GLY A 60 22.85 11.59 17.29
C GLY A 60 22.57 12.24 15.94
N PRO A 61 23.50 12.17 14.99
CA PRO A 61 23.56 13.17 13.93
C PRO A 61 22.36 13.04 12.98
N ALA A 62 21.94 14.18 12.45
CA ALA A 62 21.22 14.29 11.17
C ALA A 62 21.91 13.53 10.00
N LEU A 63 23.07 12.90 10.24
CA LEU A 63 23.74 11.90 9.40
C LEU A 63 23.09 10.49 9.43
N SER A 64 22.02 10.24 10.20
CA SER A 64 21.31 8.95 10.18
C SER A 64 20.24 8.87 9.08
N GLN A 65 19.62 10.00 8.72
CA GLN A 65 18.56 10.06 7.72
C GLN A 65 19.05 9.85 6.28
N THR A 66 20.36 10.00 6.03
CA THR A 66 20.98 9.86 4.70
C THR A 66 21.38 8.42 4.36
N ARG A 67 21.51 7.53 5.35
CA ARG A 67 21.94 6.14 5.13
C ARG A 67 20.82 5.25 4.60
N PHE A 68 19.57 5.59 4.91
CA PHE A 68 18.40 4.82 4.52
C PHE A 68 17.69 5.50 3.37
N CYS A 69 17.61 4.79 2.24
CA CYS A 69 16.85 5.23 1.08
C CYS A 69 15.35 5.30 1.41
N LYS A 70 14.68 6.30 0.86
CA LYS A 70 13.21 6.39 0.90
C LYS A 70 12.62 5.33 -0.03
N ARG A 71 11.69 4.53 0.48
CA ARG A 71 11.03 3.45 -0.26
C ARG A 71 9.57 3.81 -0.45
N ARG A 72 9.06 3.64 -1.67
CA ARG A 72 7.62 3.79 -1.94
C ARG A 72 6.86 2.68 -1.21
N VAL A 73 5.63 2.99 -0.83
CA VAL A 73 4.68 1.99 -0.32
C VAL A 73 3.99 1.35 -1.51
N ASN A 74 4.04 0.02 -1.55
CA ASN A 74 3.58 -0.79 -2.69
C ASN A 74 2.33 -1.61 -2.37
N CYS A 75 2.09 -1.87 -1.09
CA CYS A 75 0.95 -2.61 -0.55
C CYS A 75 0.61 -2.00 0.81
N VAL A 76 -0.68 -1.93 1.14
CA VAL A 76 -1.18 -1.44 2.42
C VAL A 76 -2.02 -2.54 3.06
N MET A 77 -1.79 -2.78 4.34
CA MET A 77 -2.62 -3.64 5.18
C MET A 77 -3.31 -2.74 6.21
N VAL A 78 -4.64 -2.78 6.25
CA VAL A 78 -5.44 -2.02 7.22
C VAL A 78 -5.82 -2.96 8.35
N LEU A 79 -5.33 -2.68 9.55
CA LEU A 79 -5.71 -3.41 10.76
C LEU A 79 -6.93 -2.73 11.39
N ALA A 80 -7.98 -3.50 11.63
CA ALA A 80 -9.19 -3.08 12.30
C ALA A 80 -9.47 -3.98 13.52
N ASN A 81 -9.86 -3.36 14.63
CA ASN A 81 -10.25 -4.07 15.85
C ASN A 81 -11.71 -4.50 15.75
N LEU A 82 -11.94 -5.79 15.51
CA LEU A 82 -13.29 -6.33 15.29
C LEU A 82 -14.15 -6.20 16.55
N GLU A 83 -13.57 -6.48 17.72
CA GLU A 83 -14.27 -6.40 19.01
C GLU A 83 -14.76 -4.97 19.28
N GLU A 84 -13.86 -3.99 19.13
CA GLU A 84 -14.16 -2.58 19.37
C GLU A 84 -15.24 -2.07 18.41
N ILE A 85 -15.10 -2.34 17.11
CA ILE A 85 -16.07 -1.91 16.10
C ILE A 85 -17.43 -2.56 16.36
N TYR A 86 -17.48 -3.86 16.64
CA TYR A 86 -18.74 -4.57 16.88
C TYR A 86 -19.47 -4.05 18.13
N LYS A 87 -18.74 -3.86 19.23
CA LYS A 87 -19.31 -3.32 20.48
C LYS A 87 -19.79 -1.88 20.30
N ALA A 88 -19.00 -1.04 19.63
CA ALA A 88 -19.37 0.34 19.33
C ALA A 88 -20.63 0.40 18.46
N PHE A 89 -20.68 -0.39 17.38
CA PHE A 89 -21.83 -0.48 16.47
C PHE A 89 -23.12 -0.86 17.21
N ASN A 90 -23.06 -1.87 18.08
CA ASN A 90 -24.22 -2.30 18.87
C ASN A 90 -24.66 -1.27 19.92
N SER A 91 -23.75 -0.39 20.34
CA SER A 91 -24.09 0.76 21.20
C SER A 91 -24.60 1.98 20.42
N GLY A 92 -24.66 1.90 19.08
CA GLY A 92 -25.06 2.99 18.19
C GLY A 92 -23.94 3.97 17.85
N ASP A 93 -22.70 3.69 18.24
CA ASP A 93 -21.52 4.50 17.88
C ASP A 93 -20.88 3.96 16.60
N LEU A 94 -21.06 4.69 15.49
CA LEU A 94 -20.50 4.34 14.20
C LEU A 94 -19.07 4.85 13.97
N LYS A 95 -18.51 5.64 14.91
CA LYS A 95 -17.21 6.30 14.69
C LYS A 95 -16.07 5.33 14.35
N PRO A 96 -15.88 4.18 15.04
CA PRO A 96 -14.79 3.26 14.70
C PRO A 96 -14.96 2.63 13.32
N LEU A 97 -16.21 2.36 12.93
CA LEU A 97 -16.55 1.80 11.62
C LEU A 97 -16.32 2.82 10.50
N GLU A 98 -16.75 4.08 10.69
CA GLU A 98 -16.53 5.19 9.76
C GLU A 98 -15.04 5.52 9.62
N ALA A 99 -14.28 5.57 10.71
CA ALA A 99 -12.84 5.80 10.68
C ALA A 99 -12.11 4.68 9.91
N THR A 100 -12.52 3.42 10.10
CA THR A 100 -11.99 2.29 9.34
C THR A 100 -12.30 2.44 7.84
N ARG A 101 -13.52 2.85 7.48
CA ARG A 101 -13.91 3.11 6.08
C ARG A 101 -13.09 4.22 5.46
N ASP A 102 -12.94 5.33 6.16
CA ASP A 102 -12.24 6.51 5.65
C ASP A 102 -10.75 6.22 5.44
N LEU A 103 -10.15 5.38 6.31
CA LEU A 103 -8.80 4.85 6.10
C LEU A 103 -8.75 3.90 4.91
N PHE A 104 -9.63 2.90 4.86
CA PHE A 104 -9.65 1.85 3.83
C PHE A 104 -9.90 2.38 2.41
N HIS A 105 -10.65 3.47 2.28
CA HIS A 105 -10.94 4.13 1.01
C HIS A 105 -10.13 5.41 0.78
N CYS A 106 -9.08 5.64 1.58
CA CYS A 106 -8.28 6.86 1.51
C CYS A 106 -7.74 7.10 0.08
N PRO A 107 -7.98 8.29 -0.52
CA PRO A 107 -7.59 8.58 -1.91
C PRO A 107 -6.10 8.40 -2.20
N SER A 108 -5.24 8.61 -1.20
CA SER A 108 -3.79 8.43 -1.29
C SER A 108 -3.38 7.00 -1.69
N MET A 109 -4.26 6.02 -1.49
CA MET A 109 -4.05 4.61 -1.88
C MET A 109 -4.44 4.30 -3.31
N ARG A 110 -5.24 5.13 -3.98
CA ARG A 110 -5.74 4.86 -5.34
C ARG A 110 -4.65 4.81 -6.42
N LYS A 111 -3.41 5.16 -6.09
CA LYS A 111 -2.25 5.00 -6.98
C LYS A 111 -1.84 3.53 -7.14
N SER A 112 -2.15 2.66 -6.18
CA SER A 112 -2.06 1.21 -6.38
C SER A 112 -3.37 0.71 -6.99
N ASN A 113 -3.30 -0.03 -8.09
CA ASN A 113 -4.47 -0.59 -8.79
C ASN A 113 -5.22 -1.67 -8.00
N GLU A 114 -4.89 -1.85 -6.72
CA GLU A 114 -5.43 -2.88 -5.84
C GLU A 114 -5.82 -2.22 -4.51
N ASN A 115 -6.95 -2.66 -3.95
CA ASN A 115 -7.42 -2.20 -2.64
C ASN A 115 -6.46 -2.65 -1.52
N PRO A 116 -6.51 -2.00 -0.35
CA PRO A 116 -5.77 -2.47 0.82
C PRO A 116 -6.25 -3.85 1.26
N ILE A 117 -5.37 -4.59 1.92
CA ILE A 117 -5.72 -5.86 2.56
C ILE A 117 -6.32 -5.55 3.93
N LEU A 118 -7.57 -5.95 4.18
CA LEU A 118 -8.21 -5.78 5.48
C LEU A 118 -7.84 -6.93 6.42
N ILE A 119 -7.30 -6.59 7.58
CA ILE A 119 -7.01 -7.51 8.68
C ILE A 119 -7.92 -7.14 9.85
N LEU A 120 -8.72 -8.10 10.30
CA LEU A 120 -9.53 -8.02 11.50
C LEU A 120 -8.78 -8.69 12.65
N THR A 121 -8.75 -8.02 13.79
CA THR A 121 -8.04 -8.48 15.00
C THR A 121 -8.99 -8.53 16.18
N HIS A 122 -8.58 -9.23 17.25
CA HIS A 122 -9.34 -9.35 18.51
C HIS A 122 -10.72 -10.03 18.36
N GLY A 123 -10.98 -10.70 17.23
CA GLY A 123 -12.22 -11.47 17.03
C GLY A 123 -12.38 -12.63 18.01
N ASP A 124 -11.27 -13.13 18.55
CA ASP A 124 -11.19 -14.15 19.60
C ASP A 124 -11.80 -13.70 20.95
N ARG A 125 -12.02 -12.40 21.15
CA ARG A 125 -12.65 -11.84 22.36
C ARG A 125 -14.18 -11.77 22.26
N LEU A 126 -14.75 -12.12 21.12
CA LEU A 126 -16.18 -12.18 20.86
C LEU A 126 -16.68 -13.63 20.89
N THR A 127 -17.96 -13.82 21.16
CA THR A 127 -18.61 -15.12 20.90
C THR A 127 -18.63 -15.41 19.39
N THR A 128 -18.83 -16.68 19.01
CA THR A 128 -18.85 -17.07 17.59
C THR A 128 -19.87 -16.28 16.77
N ASP A 129 -21.08 -16.09 17.30
CA ASP A 129 -22.14 -15.34 16.60
C ASP A 129 -21.80 -13.86 16.48
N GLU A 130 -21.28 -13.25 17.54
CA GLU A 130 -20.84 -11.85 17.54
C GLU A 130 -19.69 -11.63 16.55
N ARG A 131 -18.74 -12.56 16.50
CA ARG A 131 -17.61 -12.52 15.57
C ARG A 131 -18.07 -12.59 14.12
N ILE A 132 -18.97 -13.53 13.79
CA ILE A 132 -19.54 -13.67 12.43
C ILE A 132 -20.31 -12.41 12.05
N ASN A 133 -21.20 -11.93 12.93
CA ASN A 133 -22.00 -10.73 12.67
C ASN A 133 -21.14 -9.48 12.52
N GLY A 134 -20.13 -9.29 13.38
CA GLY A 134 -19.20 -8.17 13.27
C GLY A 134 -18.42 -8.18 11.96
N ARG A 135 -17.98 -9.35 11.50
CA ARG A 135 -17.33 -9.49 10.18
C ARG A 135 -18.27 -9.10 9.05
N LEU A 136 -19.51 -9.57 9.07
CA LEU A 136 -20.53 -9.24 8.07
C LEU A 136 -20.76 -7.73 8.01
N ILE A 137 -20.98 -7.09 9.16
CA ILE A 137 -21.20 -5.64 9.28
C ILE A 137 -20.03 -4.86 8.66
N ILE A 138 -18.80 -5.18 9.05
CA ILE A 138 -17.61 -4.49 8.54
C ILE A 138 -17.45 -4.72 7.04
N CYS A 139 -17.59 -5.96 6.57
CA CYS A 139 -17.39 -6.29 5.16
C CYS A 139 -18.42 -5.61 4.26
N GLU A 140 -19.69 -5.65 4.66
CA GLU A 140 -20.79 -4.97 3.96
C GLU A 140 -20.55 -3.45 3.90
N TYR A 141 -20.20 -2.85 5.04
CA TYR A 141 -19.99 -1.41 5.12
C TYR A 141 -18.79 -0.91 4.30
N LEU A 142 -17.73 -1.72 4.21
CA LEU A 142 -16.53 -1.40 3.43
C LEU A 142 -16.65 -1.79 1.95
N GLY A 143 -17.67 -2.57 1.57
CA GLY A 143 -17.82 -3.11 0.21
C GLY A 143 -16.75 -4.16 -0.13
N VAL A 144 -16.29 -4.93 0.86
CA VAL A 144 -15.32 -6.02 0.68
C VAL A 144 -16.01 -7.37 0.75
N SER A 145 -15.49 -8.35 0.01
CA SER A 145 -15.98 -9.73 0.08
C SER A 145 -15.70 -10.33 1.46
N GLU A 146 -16.71 -10.88 2.11
CA GLU A 146 -16.56 -11.56 3.40
C GLU A 146 -15.60 -12.76 3.33
N THR A 147 -15.63 -13.49 2.20
CA THR A 147 -14.88 -14.74 2.01
C THR A 147 -13.43 -14.54 1.59
N THR A 148 -13.11 -13.41 0.96
CA THR A 148 -11.80 -13.20 0.29
C THR A 148 -11.21 -11.82 0.48
N GLY A 149 -11.96 -10.90 1.11
CA GLY A 149 -11.61 -9.50 1.28
C GLY A 149 -11.18 -9.12 2.69
N ALA A 150 -11.39 -9.98 3.69
CA ALA A 150 -11.04 -9.73 5.09
C ALA A 150 -10.41 -10.97 5.75
N TYR A 151 -9.30 -10.77 6.45
CA TYR A 151 -8.60 -11.82 7.19
C TYR A 151 -8.76 -11.58 8.68
N ASP A 152 -9.40 -12.50 9.37
CA ASP A 152 -9.58 -12.45 10.81
C ASP A 152 -8.48 -13.28 11.47
N ILE A 153 -7.61 -12.58 12.19
CA ILE A 153 -6.39 -13.12 12.76
C ILE A 153 -6.52 -12.98 14.28
N GLN A 154 -6.49 -14.12 14.97
CA GLN A 154 -6.47 -14.13 16.43
C GLN A 154 -5.21 -13.45 16.93
N CYS A 155 -5.35 -12.61 17.96
CA CYS A 155 -4.22 -11.92 18.55
C CYS A 155 -3.36 -12.90 19.35
N LEU A 156 -2.04 -12.69 19.31
CA LEU A 156 -1.11 -13.43 20.16
C LEU A 156 -1.39 -13.11 21.63
N THR A 157 -1.16 -14.07 22.51
CA THR A 157 -1.14 -13.80 23.95
C THR A 157 -0.07 -12.75 24.29
N GLU A 158 -0.11 -12.17 25.49
CA GLU A 158 0.88 -11.17 25.94
C GLU A 158 2.34 -11.65 25.84
N GLN A 159 2.56 -12.97 25.74
CA GLN A 159 3.86 -13.60 25.57
C GLN A 159 4.28 -13.77 24.09
N GLY A 160 3.46 -13.31 23.13
CA GLY A 160 3.70 -13.49 21.70
C GLY A 160 3.46 -14.92 21.19
N ILE A 161 2.72 -15.73 21.96
CA ILE A 161 2.43 -17.14 21.64
C ILE A 161 0.97 -17.24 21.20
N LEU A 162 0.68 -18.02 20.16
CA LEU A 162 -0.71 -18.33 19.80
C LEU A 162 -1.34 -19.15 20.94
N PRO A 163 -2.53 -18.79 21.44
CA PRO A 163 -3.15 -19.44 22.61
C PRO A 163 -3.43 -20.94 22.41
N GLU A 164 -3.60 -21.38 21.15
CA GLU A 164 -3.49 -22.77 20.73
C GLU A 164 -2.36 -22.89 19.72
N GLU A 165 -1.54 -23.95 19.81
CA GLU A 165 -0.56 -24.28 18.77
C GLU A 165 -1.28 -24.49 17.43
N SER A 166 -1.35 -23.40 16.65
CA SER A 166 -1.81 -23.32 15.26
C SER A 166 -3.27 -23.72 15.02
N ASP A 167 -4.23 -22.86 15.40
CA ASP A 167 -5.54 -22.85 14.73
C ASP A 167 -5.31 -22.79 13.21
N PRO A 168 -5.65 -23.84 12.45
CA PRO A 168 -5.35 -23.91 11.02
C PRO A 168 -6.02 -22.78 10.24
N ILE A 169 -7.14 -22.24 10.74
CA ILE A 169 -7.86 -21.12 10.11
C ILE A 169 -7.04 -19.85 10.25
N THR A 170 -6.58 -19.52 11.45
CA THR A 170 -5.71 -18.35 11.70
C THR A 170 -4.39 -18.47 10.94
N ALA A 171 -3.77 -19.65 10.94
CA ALA A 171 -2.54 -19.89 10.19
C ALA A 171 -2.73 -19.67 8.68
N PHE A 172 -3.82 -20.20 8.11
CA PHE A 172 -4.19 -19.97 6.72
C PHE A 172 -4.43 -18.49 6.44
N ALA A 173 -5.17 -17.78 7.30
CA ALA A 173 -5.46 -16.36 7.13
C ALA A 173 -4.19 -15.50 7.13
N ILE A 174 -3.25 -15.77 8.04
CA ILE A 174 -1.94 -15.09 8.08
C ILE A 174 -1.15 -15.36 6.79
N ILE A 175 -1.04 -16.63 6.39
CA ILE A 175 -0.27 -17.03 5.20
C ILE A 175 -0.88 -16.42 3.94
N GLU A 176 -2.20 -16.46 3.79
CA GLU A 176 -2.88 -15.90 2.63
C GLU A 176 -2.74 -14.37 2.59
N ALA A 177 -2.97 -13.68 3.71
CA ALA A 177 -2.79 -12.23 3.79
C ALA A 177 -1.36 -11.81 3.41
N LEU A 178 -0.36 -12.52 3.93
CA LEU A 178 1.06 -12.25 3.67
C LEU A 178 1.43 -12.58 2.22
N TYR A 179 0.93 -13.70 1.68
CA TYR A 179 1.11 -14.07 0.28
C TYR A 179 0.52 -13.01 -0.65
N ARG A 180 -0.71 -12.55 -0.40
CA ARG A 180 -1.34 -11.47 -1.19
C ARG A 180 -0.58 -10.16 -1.07
N ALA A 181 -0.13 -9.79 0.12
CA ALA A 181 0.66 -8.58 0.33
C ALA A 181 1.96 -8.62 -0.47
N LEU A 182 2.65 -9.76 -0.48
CA LEU A 182 3.86 -9.96 -1.29
C LEU A 182 3.55 -9.88 -2.78
N MET A 183 2.50 -10.56 -3.25
CA MET A 183 2.09 -10.52 -4.66
C MET A 183 1.71 -9.09 -5.12
N GLN A 184 0.92 -8.37 -4.33
CA GLN A 184 0.54 -6.97 -4.59
C GLN A 184 1.78 -6.06 -4.59
N SER A 185 2.69 -6.27 -3.64
CA SER A 185 3.94 -5.50 -3.56
C SER A 185 4.86 -5.74 -4.75
N ASP A 186 4.93 -6.98 -5.27
CA ASP A 186 5.80 -7.34 -6.39
C ASP A 186 5.23 -6.84 -7.74
N ARG A 187 3.91 -6.89 -7.94
CA ARG A 187 3.24 -6.41 -9.16
C ARG A 187 3.50 -4.94 -9.46
N THR A 188 3.73 -4.13 -8.43
CA THR A 188 4.00 -2.69 -8.58
C THR A 188 5.49 -2.39 -8.84
N HIS A 189 6.36 -3.40 -8.82
CA HIS A 189 7.72 -3.26 -9.31
C HIS A 189 7.76 -3.38 -10.84
N LEU A 190 8.27 -2.34 -11.49
CA LEU A 190 8.65 -2.46 -12.89
C LEU A 190 9.74 -3.53 -13.01
N PRO A 191 9.68 -4.42 -14.02
CA PRO A 191 10.76 -5.36 -14.27
C PRO A 191 12.06 -4.56 -14.41
N LYS A 192 13.11 -5.00 -13.70
CA LYS A 192 14.42 -4.35 -13.74
C LYS A 192 14.88 -4.33 -15.19
N ARG A 193 14.87 -3.14 -15.82
CA ARG A 193 15.33 -2.96 -17.19
C ARG A 193 16.80 -3.37 -17.24
N LYS A 194 17.07 -4.48 -17.91
CA LYS A 194 18.42 -4.91 -18.24
C LYS A 194 18.94 -4.00 -19.37
N PRO A 195 20.26 -3.82 -19.50
CA PRO A 195 20.83 -3.07 -20.62
C PRO A 195 20.37 -3.64 -21.98
N ILE A 196 20.08 -4.94 -22.05
CA ILE A 196 19.54 -5.58 -23.26
C ILE A 196 18.14 -5.07 -23.64
N ASP A 197 17.33 -4.62 -22.68
CA ASP A 197 15.99 -4.09 -22.94
C ASP A 197 16.08 -2.71 -23.61
N TRP A 198 17.10 -1.92 -23.25
CA TRP A 198 17.40 -0.66 -23.94
C TRP A 198 17.88 -0.90 -25.37
N VAL A 199 18.73 -1.91 -25.58
CA VAL A 199 19.17 -2.30 -26.92
C VAL A 199 17.97 -2.75 -27.77
N MET A 200 17.10 -3.60 -27.23
CA MET A 200 15.87 -4.05 -27.90
C MET A 200 14.96 -2.88 -28.28
N LEU A 201 14.80 -1.89 -27.39
CA LEU A 201 13.99 -0.70 -27.66
C LEU A 201 14.60 0.14 -28.81
N CYS A 202 15.92 0.36 -28.78
CA CYS A 202 16.63 1.07 -29.84
C CYS A 202 16.53 0.34 -31.19
N VAL A 203 16.69 -0.99 -31.20
CA VAL A 203 16.55 -1.81 -32.41
C VAL A 203 15.11 -1.73 -32.93
N SER A 204 14.10 -1.84 -32.06
CA SER A 204 12.70 -1.71 -32.44
C SER A 204 12.41 -0.35 -33.07
N TRP A 205 12.86 0.75 -32.46
CA TRP A 205 12.76 2.09 -33.03
C TRP A 205 13.44 2.19 -34.40
N PHE A 206 14.65 1.65 -34.53
CA PHE A 206 15.38 1.64 -35.79
C PHE A 206 14.63 0.88 -36.90
N MET A 207 14.08 -0.29 -36.58
CA MET A 207 13.28 -1.09 -37.52
C MET A 207 11.98 -0.37 -37.93
N CYS A 208 11.30 0.32 -36.99
CA CYS A 208 10.14 1.15 -37.31
C CYS A 208 10.49 2.32 -38.24
N CYS A 209 11.63 2.98 -38.01
CA CYS A 209 12.13 4.04 -38.90
C CYS A 209 12.44 3.51 -40.30
N LEU A 210 13.13 2.37 -40.40
CA LEU A 210 13.40 1.69 -41.67
C LEU A 210 12.10 1.33 -42.42
N GLY A 211 11.13 0.75 -41.73
CA GLY A 211 9.82 0.42 -42.31
C GLY A 211 9.10 1.66 -42.84
N SER A 212 9.10 2.75 -42.07
CA SER A 212 8.51 4.04 -42.48
C SER A 212 9.21 4.63 -43.70
N PHE A 213 10.54 4.52 -43.76
CA PHE A 213 11.34 4.97 -44.90
C PHE A 213 11.03 4.17 -46.18
N PHE A 214 10.97 2.84 -46.08
CA PHE A 214 10.61 2.01 -47.23
C PHE A 214 9.16 2.24 -47.69
N ALA A 215 8.23 2.46 -46.77
CA ALA A 215 6.85 2.84 -47.11
C ALA A 215 6.80 4.17 -47.87
N MET A 216 7.58 5.17 -47.44
CA MET A 216 7.70 6.44 -48.15
C MET A 216 8.28 6.26 -49.56
N LEU A 217 9.36 5.48 -49.71
CA LEU A 217 9.95 5.18 -51.02
C LEU A 217 8.95 4.48 -51.94
N ALA A 218 8.24 3.48 -51.44
CA ALA A 218 7.21 2.77 -52.20
C ALA A 218 6.11 3.73 -52.70
N LEU A 219 5.67 4.67 -51.86
CA LEU A 219 4.70 5.70 -52.24
C LEU A 219 5.25 6.64 -53.33
N LEU A 220 6.51 7.04 -53.24
CA LEU A 220 7.16 7.90 -54.24
C LEU A 220 7.29 7.17 -55.58
N PHE A 221 7.79 5.94 -55.60
CA PHE A 221 7.94 5.16 -56.83
C PHE A 221 6.59 4.78 -57.45
N SER A 222 5.57 4.49 -56.64
CA SER A 222 4.21 4.27 -57.15
C SER A 222 3.64 5.51 -57.85
N LYS A 223 3.87 6.71 -57.27
CA LYS A 223 3.45 7.98 -57.89
C LYS A 223 4.22 8.30 -59.16
N LEU A 224 5.53 8.02 -59.21
CA LEU A 224 6.32 8.20 -60.43
C LEU A 224 5.93 7.22 -61.54
N GLY A 225 5.69 5.95 -61.20
CA GLY A 225 5.23 4.93 -62.15
C GLY A 225 3.90 5.30 -62.82
N ARG A 226 2.91 5.73 -62.03
CA ARG A 226 1.61 6.20 -62.57
C ARG A 226 1.73 7.42 -63.48
N LYS A 227 2.71 8.31 -63.25
CA LYS A 227 2.95 9.47 -64.12
C LYS A 227 3.55 9.09 -65.48
N ASN A 228 4.26 7.97 -65.57
CA ASN A 228 4.85 7.51 -66.82
C ASN A 228 3.85 6.71 -67.67
N GLU A 229 2.87 6.02 -67.07
CA GLU A 229 1.79 5.36 -67.83
C GLU A 229 0.77 6.33 -68.43
N LEU A 230 0.56 7.50 -67.83
CA LEU A 230 -0.33 8.55 -68.38
C LEU A 230 0.31 9.38 -69.51
N LYS A 231 1.56 9.10 -69.89
CA LYS A 231 2.31 9.80 -70.94
C LYS A 231 2.63 8.95 -72.17
N MET A 232 2.10 7.73 -72.24
CA MET A 232 2.17 6.84 -73.41
C MET A 232 0.78 6.77 -74.05
#